data_AF-A0A2N2YS20-F1
#
_entry.id   AF-A0A2N2YS20-F1
#
_cell.length_a   1.000
_cell.length_b   1.000
_cell.length_c   1.000
_cell.angle_alpha   90.00
_cell.angle_beta   90.00
_cell.angle_gamma   90.00
#
_symmetry.space_group_name_H-M   'P 1'
#
loop_
_entity.id
_entity.type
_entity.pdbx_description
1 polymer ?
#
loop_
_entity_poly.entity_id
_entity_poly.type
_entity_poly.pdbx_seq_one_letter_code
_entity_poly.pdbx_strand_id
1 'polypeptide(L)'
;MHTQTYMKSIHHNSVYVAVIAIANLLLLVTACKHDPEFPGEPVPPDPDTTVCDTANVTFYGSVLPIFQDNCLTCHSGANPKYGLDLSNFDHLAAIVNSGSLIGAINHYQGYYPMPKDGNKLSACDIRKIELWARDTSFTAVDCDTTNVTYNGTVLPILQAKCFDCHSGAAPTGNLDFTNYDHVALVAENGALLGALHHETGYVPMPKDGNMLDDCSLTQIGIWVRDTTFTDPGGGNEDPCDPDTVYFQNEILPLIISTCATTGCHDQLTGEQEVLLVDYASIIEYGDIKPFDPGNSDLYEKITDDDPDDRMPPPPANPLSLEQKNKIKKWIEQGALNNACEEDCDTTNVTFSGTIWPIVELNCLGCHSGPQPSGGFSLTDYSAVVVQANNGKLFGAVNHDPGFVPMPRNAPQLSDCKIDQIRIWIEDGTPNN
;
A
#
# COMPACT_ATOMS: atom_id res chain seq x y z
N MET A 1 -73.79 30.50 42.72
CA MET A 1 -72.96 29.76 43.70
C MET A 1 -71.51 30.03 43.30
N HIS A 2 -70.76 30.86 44.02
CA HIS A 2 -69.99 30.49 45.22
C HIS A 2 -68.98 29.35 44.98
N THR A 3 -67.68 29.44 45.27
CA THR A 3 -66.72 30.56 45.47
C THR A 3 -65.38 29.93 45.91
N GLN A 4 -64.24 30.37 45.36
CA GLN A 4 -62.92 30.46 46.03
C GLN A 4 -62.00 31.22 45.03
N THR A 5 -61.47 32.45 45.23
CA THR A 5 -60.81 33.10 46.40
C THR A 5 -59.72 32.20 47.01
N TYR A 6 -58.46 32.59 47.29
CA TYR A 6 -57.72 33.86 47.47
C TYR A 6 -56.18 33.57 47.28
N MET A 7 -55.18 34.48 47.16
CA MET A 7 -55.08 35.96 47.13
C MET A 7 -53.77 36.45 46.41
N LYS A 8 -53.66 37.78 46.20
CA LYS A 8 -52.52 38.73 46.31
C LYS A 8 -51.07 38.25 46.64
N SER A 9 -49.98 38.99 46.38
CA SER A 9 -49.65 40.21 45.58
C SER A 9 -48.19 40.69 45.92
N ILE A 10 -47.70 41.77 45.28
CA ILE A 10 -46.58 42.67 45.71
C ILE A 10 -45.16 42.04 45.61
N HIS A 11 -44.38 42.38 44.57
CA HIS A 11 -43.39 43.49 44.50
C HIS A 11 -42.17 43.27 45.44
N HIS A 12 -40.91 43.59 45.12
CA HIS A 12 -40.14 44.02 43.95
C HIS A 12 -38.69 44.17 44.47
N ASN A 13 -37.72 44.17 43.55
CA ASN A 13 -36.42 44.83 43.69
C ASN A 13 -35.40 44.39 44.76
N SER A 14 -34.36 43.74 44.21
CA SER A 14 -32.97 44.22 44.26
C SER A 14 -32.06 43.69 45.37
N VAL A 15 -30.74 43.78 45.11
CA VAL A 15 -29.62 43.19 45.87
C VAL A 15 -29.57 41.67 45.61
N TYR A 16 -28.94 41.16 44.53
CA TYR A 16 -27.55 41.38 44.07
C TYR A 16 -26.52 41.11 45.18
N VAL A 17 -25.43 40.40 44.84
CA VAL A 17 -24.29 40.00 45.70
C VAL A 17 -24.45 38.65 46.44
N ALA A 18 -23.71 37.65 45.91
CA ALA A 18 -23.27 36.38 46.54
C ALA A 18 -24.39 35.36 46.90
N VAL A 19 -24.26 34.04 46.69
CA VAL A 19 -23.08 33.18 46.48
C VAL A 19 -23.36 32.11 45.40
N ILE A 20 -22.59 32.17 44.31
CA ILE A 20 -21.92 31.07 43.59
C ILE A 20 -22.21 29.63 44.07
N ALA A 21 -22.86 28.79 43.23
CA ALA A 21 -22.50 27.38 42.98
C ALA A 21 -23.50 26.64 42.05
N ILE A 22 -22.95 25.93 41.05
CA ILE A 22 -23.51 24.74 40.37
C ILE A 22 -24.75 24.95 39.45
N ALA A 23 -24.46 25.18 38.17
CA ALA A 23 -25.22 24.61 37.03
C ALA A 23 -24.78 23.14 36.83
N ASN A 24 -25.44 22.23 36.11
CA ASN A 24 -26.11 22.25 34.79
C ASN A 24 -27.05 21.02 34.67
N LEU A 25 -27.84 20.91 33.58
CA LEU A 25 -27.75 19.83 32.55
C LEU A 25 -29.09 19.57 31.78
N LEU A 26 -28.96 19.37 30.45
CA LEU A 26 -29.89 18.74 29.48
C LEU A 26 -31.17 19.46 28.98
N LEU A 27 -31.00 20.08 27.80
CA LEU A 27 -31.95 20.44 26.74
C LEU A 27 -31.13 20.50 25.42
N LEU A 28 -31.53 20.09 24.21
CA LEU A 28 -32.75 19.48 23.63
C LEU A 28 -32.33 18.42 22.57
N VAL A 29 -33.29 17.65 22.00
CA VAL A 29 -33.10 16.94 20.71
C VAL A 29 -34.32 17.13 19.80
N THR A 30 -34.15 17.85 18.69
CA THR A 30 -34.78 17.65 17.37
C THR A 30 -34.33 18.77 16.44
N ALA A 31 -33.53 18.43 15.43
CA ALA A 31 -33.28 19.28 14.27
C ALA A 31 -33.58 18.46 13.01
N CYS A 32 -34.55 18.91 12.21
CA CYS A 32 -34.82 18.35 10.89
C CYS A 32 -33.99 19.07 9.83
N LYS A 33 -33.74 18.41 8.70
CA LYS A 33 -33.05 18.95 7.52
C LYS A 33 -33.52 20.36 7.14
N HIS A 34 -32.57 21.24 6.85
CA HIS A 34 -32.79 22.37 5.95
C HIS A 34 -31.48 22.76 5.25
N ASP A 35 -31.31 22.29 4.01
CA ASP A 35 -30.46 22.96 3.03
C ASP A 35 -31.35 23.94 2.24
N PRO A 36 -30.96 25.20 2.14
CA PRO A 36 -31.35 26.02 1.01
C PRO A 36 -30.15 26.61 0.26
N GLU A 37 -30.34 26.72 -1.05
CA GLU A 37 -29.39 27.09 -2.10
C GLU A 37 -28.63 28.42 -1.87
N PHE A 38 -27.44 28.54 -2.47
CA PHE A 38 -26.72 29.80 -2.65
C PHE A 38 -27.25 30.60 -3.85
N PRO A 39 -27.83 31.80 -3.67
CA PRO A 39 -27.79 32.84 -4.68
C PRO A 39 -26.53 33.68 -4.48
N GLY A 40 -25.65 33.74 -5.48
CA GLY A 40 -24.41 34.52 -5.38
C GLY A 40 -24.64 36.03 -5.40
N GLU A 41 -24.09 36.74 -4.42
CA GLU A 41 -23.80 38.17 -4.53
C GLU A 41 -22.30 38.38 -4.84
N PRO A 42 -21.94 39.36 -5.68
CA PRO A 42 -20.55 39.66 -5.98
C PRO A 42 -19.88 40.36 -4.79
N VAL A 43 -18.94 39.68 -4.14
CA VAL A 43 -18.10 40.27 -3.08
C VAL A 43 -17.31 41.44 -3.66
N PRO A 44 -17.31 42.63 -3.03
CA PRO A 44 -16.51 43.76 -3.50
C PRO A 44 -15.00 43.45 -3.33
N PRO A 45 -14.13 43.88 -4.27
CA PRO A 45 -12.70 43.60 -4.18
C PRO A 45 -12.06 44.29 -2.98
N ASP A 46 -11.35 43.50 -2.17
CA ASP A 46 -10.61 43.95 -0.98
C ASP A 46 -9.40 44.82 -1.37
N PRO A 47 -9.15 45.95 -0.69
CA PRO A 47 -7.98 46.81 -0.97
C PRO A 47 -6.61 46.26 -0.54
N ASP A 48 -6.50 45.13 0.17
CA ASP A 48 -5.21 44.48 0.46
C ASP A 48 -4.90 43.34 -0.52
N THR A 49 -4.42 43.70 -1.71
CA THR A 49 -3.89 42.73 -2.68
C THR A 49 -2.43 42.38 -2.41
N THR A 50 -2.08 42.09 -1.16
CA THR A 50 -1.03 41.10 -0.92
C THR A 50 -1.51 39.80 -1.56
N VAL A 51 -0.75 39.27 -2.53
CA VAL A 51 -1.13 38.05 -3.26
C VAL A 51 -1.18 36.92 -2.24
N CYS A 52 -2.38 36.57 -1.79
CA CYS A 52 -2.56 35.43 -0.92
C CYS A 52 -2.22 34.20 -1.75
N ASP A 53 -1.07 33.60 -1.47
CA ASP A 53 -0.65 32.38 -2.12
C ASP A 53 -1.53 31.23 -1.61
N THR A 54 -2.64 31.02 -2.31
CA THR A 54 -3.58 29.93 -2.13
C THR A 54 -3.29 28.76 -3.06
N ALA A 55 -2.19 28.80 -3.82
CA ALA A 55 -1.71 27.61 -4.48
C ALA A 55 -1.13 26.68 -3.40
N ASN A 56 -1.53 25.41 -3.43
CA ASN A 56 -0.77 24.33 -2.79
C ASN A 56 -0.72 24.44 -1.26
N VAL A 57 -1.92 24.63 -0.70
CA VAL A 57 -2.19 24.76 0.73
C VAL A 57 -2.13 23.38 1.41
N THR A 58 -0.93 22.94 1.78
CA THR A 58 -0.73 21.70 2.54
C THR A 58 -0.85 21.92 4.06
N PHE A 59 -1.12 20.84 4.82
CA PHE A 59 -1.14 20.93 6.28
C PHE A 59 0.20 21.43 6.83
N TYR A 60 1.31 20.74 6.53
CA TYR A 60 2.63 21.09 7.07
C TYR A 60 3.20 22.39 6.50
N GLY A 61 2.94 22.72 5.24
CA GLY A 61 3.53 23.89 4.57
C GLY A 61 2.73 25.20 4.76
N SER A 62 1.40 25.13 4.88
CA SER A 62 0.54 26.31 4.98
C SER A 62 -0.23 26.42 6.29
N VAL A 63 -0.83 25.34 6.80
CA VAL A 63 -1.75 25.42 7.95
C VAL A 63 -1.04 25.28 9.30
N LEU A 64 -0.08 24.38 9.41
CA LEU A 64 0.68 24.15 10.63
C LEU A 64 1.46 25.39 11.09
N PRO A 65 2.11 26.20 10.22
CA PRO A 65 2.69 27.47 10.64
C PRO A 65 1.64 28.43 11.22
N ILE A 66 0.48 28.58 10.56
CA ILE A 66 -0.62 29.42 11.06
C ILE A 66 -1.10 28.91 12.43
N PHE A 67 -1.22 27.60 12.62
CA PHE A 67 -1.58 27.01 13.90
C PHE A 67 -0.49 27.21 14.95
N GLN A 68 0.79 27.04 14.63
CA GLN A 68 1.92 27.28 15.53
C GLN A 68 1.90 28.72 16.05
N ASP A 69 1.73 29.69 15.16
CA ASP A 69 1.74 31.12 15.48
C ASP A 69 0.48 31.58 16.22
N ASN A 70 -0.70 31.06 15.87
CA ASN A 70 -1.99 31.62 16.32
C ASN A 70 -2.79 30.72 17.27
N CYS A 71 -2.49 29.43 17.37
CA CYS A 71 -3.35 28.43 18.03
C CYS A 71 -2.63 27.54 19.06
N LEU A 72 -1.51 26.91 18.71
CA LEU A 72 -0.87 25.85 19.49
C LEU A 72 -0.33 26.34 20.85
N THR A 73 0.00 27.62 20.99
CA THR A 73 0.38 28.22 22.28
C THR A 73 -0.69 28.03 23.37
N CYS A 74 -1.96 27.89 22.98
CA CYS A 74 -3.09 27.60 23.88
C CYS A 74 -3.70 26.21 23.67
N HIS A 75 -3.65 25.69 22.45
CA HIS A 75 -4.33 24.45 22.04
C HIS A 75 -3.35 23.32 21.75
N SER A 76 -2.38 23.08 22.64
CA SER A 76 -1.49 21.91 22.56
C SER A 76 -0.97 21.47 23.93
N GLY A 77 -0.31 20.30 23.95
CA GLY A 77 0.40 19.77 25.12
C GLY A 77 -0.52 19.23 26.22
N ALA A 78 0.05 18.93 27.40
CA ALA A 78 -0.64 18.18 28.45
C ALA A 78 -1.84 18.89 29.12
N ASN A 79 -2.07 20.18 28.86
CA ASN A 79 -3.18 20.96 29.44
C ASN A 79 -3.76 21.94 28.40
N PRO A 80 -4.34 21.44 27.30
CA PRO A 80 -4.83 22.28 26.21
C PRO A 80 -6.07 23.07 26.65
N LYS A 81 -6.22 24.32 26.17
CA LYS A 81 -7.37 25.16 26.53
C LYS A 81 -8.68 24.50 26.09
N TYR A 82 -9.59 24.39 27.04
CA TYR A 82 -10.91 23.73 26.89
C TYR A 82 -10.84 22.25 26.47
N GLY A 83 -9.69 21.58 26.65
CA GLY A 83 -9.49 20.18 26.24
C GLY A 83 -9.18 19.99 24.75
N LEU A 84 -9.15 21.07 23.96
CA LEU A 84 -8.91 21.01 22.52
C LEU A 84 -7.41 21.09 22.22
N ASP A 85 -6.80 19.94 21.97
CA ASP A 85 -5.43 19.80 21.47
C ASP A 85 -5.43 19.72 19.94
N LEU A 86 -4.87 20.72 19.26
CA LEU A 86 -4.74 20.78 17.80
C LEU A 86 -3.42 20.16 17.29
N SER A 87 -2.54 19.72 18.19
CA SER A 87 -1.41 18.85 17.86
C SER A 87 -1.79 17.36 17.85
N ASN A 88 -3.00 17.03 18.31
CA ASN A 88 -3.62 15.73 18.15
C ASN A 88 -4.51 15.73 16.88
N PHE A 89 -4.22 14.83 15.93
CA PHE A 89 -4.91 14.79 14.65
C PHE A 89 -6.38 14.34 14.73
N ASP A 90 -6.75 13.47 15.68
CA ASP A 90 -8.15 13.04 15.86
C ASP A 90 -9.03 14.19 16.34
N HIS A 91 -8.52 14.97 17.30
CA HIS A 91 -9.18 16.19 17.78
C HIS A 91 -9.28 17.26 16.68
N LEU A 92 -8.23 17.43 15.89
CA LEU A 92 -8.22 18.35 14.77
C LEU A 92 -9.25 17.95 13.69
N ALA A 93 -9.24 16.67 13.28
CA ALA A 93 -10.20 16.13 12.32
C ALA A 93 -11.65 16.29 12.82
N ALA A 94 -11.91 16.04 14.10
CA ALA A 94 -13.24 16.20 14.68
C ALA A 94 -13.77 17.65 14.58
N ILE A 95 -12.92 18.67 14.82
CA ILE A 95 -13.36 20.08 14.71
C ILE A 95 -13.39 20.62 13.28
N VAL A 96 -12.63 20.02 12.35
CA VAL A 96 -12.73 20.29 10.91
C VAL A 96 -14.06 19.75 10.39
N ASN A 97 -14.33 18.47 10.63
CA ASN A 97 -15.52 17.77 10.15
C ASN A 97 -16.84 18.30 10.73
N SER A 98 -16.84 18.84 11.95
CA SER A 98 -18.01 19.51 12.53
C SER A 98 -18.21 20.95 12.03
N GLY A 99 -17.35 21.46 11.15
CA GLY A 99 -17.29 22.87 10.75
C GLY A 99 -16.87 23.83 11.88
N SER A 100 -16.58 23.31 13.08
CA SER A 100 -16.29 24.12 14.27
C SER A 100 -15.02 24.95 14.13
N LEU A 101 -14.00 24.44 13.45
CA LEU A 101 -12.78 25.20 13.16
C LEU A 101 -13.08 26.44 12.33
N ILE A 102 -13.73 26.25 11.17
CA ILE A 102 -14.02 27.34 10.23
C ILE A 102 -14.99 28.35 10.84
N GLY A 103 -16.04 27.89 11.52
CA GLY A 103 -16.97 28.76 12.23
C GLY A 103 -16.31 29.58 13.36
N ALA A 104 -15.36 28.99 14.10
CA ALA A 104 -14.63 29.67 15.16
C ALA A 104 -13.65 30.72 14.66
N ILE A 105 -12.83 30.44 13.63
CA ILE A 105 -11.85 31.41 13.09
C ILE A 105 -12.52 32.53 12.29
N ASN A 106 -13.64 32.24 11.61
CA ASN A 106 -14.43 33.26 10.92
C ASN A 106 -15.36 34.06 11.84
N HIS A 107 -15.44 33.73 13.14
CA HIS A 107 -16.36 34.34 14.11
C HIS A 107 -17.83 34.32 13.61
N TYR A 108 -18.26 33.21 13.00
CA TYR A 108 -19.63 33.07 12.52
C TYR A 108 -20.62 33.00 13.71
N GLN A 109 -21.83 33.50 13.50
CA GLN A 109 -22.89 33.46 14.51
C GLN A 109 -23.20 32.01 14.90
N GLY A 110 -23.28 31.75 16.21
CA GLY A 110 -23.48 30.40 16.77
C GLY A 110 -22.19 29.66 17.14
N TYR A 111 -21.01 30.14 16.73
CA TYR A 111 -19.72 29.57 17.10
C TYR A 111 -19.03 30.41 18.20
N TYR A 112 -18.14 29.79 18.97
CA TYR A 112 -17.27 30.51 19.89
C TYR A 112 -16.11 31.15 19.10
N PRO A 113 -16.00 32.49 19.04
CA PRO A 113 -14.98 33.14 18.23
C PRO A 113 -13.58 32.88 18.78
N MET A 114 -12.66 32.55 17.89
CA MET A 114 -11.24 32.34 18.21
C MET A 114 -10.34 33.17 17.29
N PRO A 115 -9.20 33.72 17.79
CA PRO A 115 -8.77 33.75 19.19
C PRO A 115 -9.75 34.52 20.09
N LYS A 116 -9.98 34.00 21.30
CA LYS A 116 -10.96 34.57 22.23
C LYS A 116 -10.56 36.00 22.62
N ASP A 117 -11.53 36.93 22.52
CA ASP A 117 -11.37 38.36 22.79
C ASP A 117 -10.30 39.05 21.90
N GLY A 118 -9.85 38.37 20.83
CA GLY A 118 -8.88 38.86 19.85
C GLY A 118 -9.50 39.20 18.50
N ASN A 119 -8.70 39.80 17.62
CA ASN A 119 -9.06 39.97 16.21
C ASN A 119 -9.09 38.62 15.49
N LYS A 120 -9.82 38.54 14.38
CA LYS A 120 -9.69 37.42 13.43
C LYS A 120 -8.24 37.28 12.94
N LEU A 121 -7.90 36.06 12.50
CA LEU A 121 -6.74 35.82 11.65
C LEU A 121 -6.85 36.66 10.36
N SER A 122 -5.74 36.81 9.61
CA SER A 122 -5.80 37.53 8.33
C SER A 122 -6.75 36.83 7.36
N ALA A 123 -7.30 37.58 6.39
CA ALA A 123 -8.15 36.99 5.36
C ALA A 123 -7.42 35.89 4.57
N CYS A 124 -6.10 36.02 4.40
CA CYS A 124 -5.29 34.99 3.73
C CYS A 124 -5.10 33.73 4.59
N ASP A 125 -4.84 33.88 5.89
CA ASP A 125 -4.68 32.73 6.80
C ASP A 125 -5.99 31.97 6.97
N ILE A 126 -7.10 32.69 7.11
CA ILE A 126 -8.45 32.10 7.09
C ILE A 126 -8.67 31.38 5.77
N ARG A 127 -8.35 32.01 4.63
CA ARG A 127 -8.53 31.40 3.31
C ARG A 127 -7.70 30.12 3.14
N LYS A 128 -6.48 30.08 3.66
CA LYS A 128 -5.65 28.86 3.70
C LYS A 128 -6.28 27.79 4.56
N ILE A 129 -6.70 28.11 5.79
CA ILE A 129 -7.37 27.12 6.65
C ILE A 129 -8.68 26.64 6.02
N GLU A 130 -9.45 27.51 5.36
CA GLU A 130 -10.68 27.13 4.63
C GLU A 130 -10.42 26.19 3.45
N LEU A 131 -9.40 26.46 2.64
CA LEU A 131 -9.02 25.60 1.51
C LEU A 131 -8.61 24.23 2.02
N TRP A 132 -7.65 24.18 2.94
CA TRP A 132 -7.23 22.92 3.56
C TRP A 132 -8.39 22.20 4.28
N ALA A 133 -9.21 22.89 5.06
CA ALA A 133 -10.32 22.28 5.80
C ALA A 133 -11.46 21.80 4.89
N ARG A 134 -11.62 22.38 3.70
CA ARG A 134 -12.55 21.92 2.67
C ARG A 134 -11.98 20.70 1.94
N ASP A 135 -10.73 20.78 1.54
CA ASP A 135 -10.03 19.69 0.85
C ASP A 135 -9.73 18.51 1.81
N THR A 136 -9.88 18.71 3.13
CA THR A 136 -9.93 17.67 4.19
C THR A 136 -11.30 17.51 4.85
N SER A 137 -12.37 18.14 4.32
CA SER A 137 -13.72 17.91 4.83
C SER A 137 -14.25 16.59 4.31
N PHE A 138 -14.53 15.65 5.23
CA PHE A 138 -15.12 14.36 4.90
C PHE A 138 -16.62 14.48 4.55
N THR A 139 -16.94 15.27 3.52
CA THR A 139 -18.27 15.23 2.87
C THR A 139 -18.25 14.11 1.82
N ALA A 140 -19.19 13.17 1.94
CA ALA A 140 -19.27 12.00 1.08
C ALA A 140 -19.36 12.38 -0.42
N VAL A 141 -18.24 12.22 -1.13
CA VAL A 141 -18.23 12.03 -2.57
C VAL A 141 -18.88 10.67 -2.84
N ASP A 142 -19.70 10.57 -3.90
CA ASP A 142 -20.22 9.28 -4.39
C ASP A 142 -19.11 8.56 -5.18
N CYS A 143 -18.04 8.22 -4.46
CA CYS A 143 -16.94 7.41 -4.95
C CYS A 143 -16.71 6.25 -4.01
N ASP A 144 -16.48 5.06 -4.59
CA ASP A 144 -16.07 3.93 -3.79
C ASP A 144 -14.63 4.15 -3.31
N THR A 145 -14.53 4.50 -2.04
CA THR A 145 -13.28 4.65 -1.29
C THR A 145 -13.03 3.43 -0.41
N THR A 146 -13.90 2.42 -0.48
CA THR A 146 -13.64 1.11 0.12
C THR A 146 -12.78 0.30 -0.85
N ASN A 147 -11.84 -0.48 -0.33
CA ASN A 147 -11.00 -1.41 -1.08
C ASN A 147 -10.27 -0.79 -2.29
N VAL A 148 -9.76 0.44 -2.13
CA VAL A 148 -8.92 1.10 -3.14
C VAL A 148 -7.61 0.33 -3.31
N THR A 149 -7.34 -0.16 -4.51
CA THR A 149 -6.15 -0.96 -4.85
C THR A 149 -5.46 -0.44 -6.10
N TYR A 150 -4.19 -0.83 -6.34
CA TYR A 150 -3.51 -0.45 -7.57
C TYR A 150 -4.26 -0.97 -8.80
N ASN A 151 -4.40 -2.29 -8.96
CA ASN A 151 -5.01 -2.89 -10.15
C ASN A 151 -6.53 -2.66 -10.25
N GLY A 152 -7.26 -2.59 -9.13
CA GLY A 152 -8.71 -2.41 -9.13
C GLY A 152 -9.17 -0.97 -9.26
N THR A 153 -8.34 0.01 -8.89
CA THR A 153 -8.76 1.43 -8.81
C THR A 153 -7.79 2.36 -9.52
N VAL A 154 -6.50 2.33 -9.19
CA VAL A 154 -5.52 3.30 -9.72
C VAL A 154 -5.17 3.01 -11.18
N LEU A 155 -4.87 1.77 -11.54
CA LEU A 155 -4.53 1.37 -12.90
C LEU A 155 -5.64 1.74 -13.91
N PRO A 156 -6.96 1.52 -13.65
CA PRO A 156 -8.03 2.05 -14.49
C PRO A 156 -8.01 3.58 -14.67
N ILE A 157 -7.67 4.34 -13.62
CA ILE A 157 -7.54 5.80 -13.71
C ILE A 157 -6.34 6.19 -14.58
N LEU A 158 -5.18 5.54 -14.38
CA LEU A 158 -3.97 5.78 -15.18
C LEU A 158 -4.19 5.41 -16.65
N GLN A 159 -4.82 4.27 -16.92
CA GLN A 159 -5.22 3.84 -18.26
C GLN A 159 -6.13 4.85 -18.94
N ALA A 160 -7.13 5.38 -18.23
CA ALA A 160 -8.11 6.30 -18.79
C ALA A 160 -7.61 7.75 -18.95
N LYS A 161 -6.55 8.16 -18.23
CA LYS A 161 -6.18 9.59 -18.09
C LYS A 161 -4.70 9.92 -18.25
N CYS A 162 -3.81 8.93 -18.17
CA CYS A 162 -2.37 9.15 -18.18
C CYS A 162 -1.69 8.41 -19.34
N PHE A 163 -2.14 7.20 -19.68
CA PHE A 163 -1.47 6.33 -20.67
C PHE A 163 -1.36 6.95 -22.06
N ASP A 164 -2.31 7.79 -22.49
CA ASP A 164 -2.28 8.51 -23.77
C ASP A 164 -1.00 9.36 -23.97
N CYS A 165 -0.29 9.72 -22.88
CA CYS A 165 0.96 10.47 -22.91
C CYS A 165 2.11 9.79 -22.14
N HIS A 166 1.81 8.93 -21.17
CA HIS A 166 2.74 8.21 -20.30
C HIS A 166 2.81 6.71 -20.63
N SER A 167 2.85 6.35 -21.92
CA SER A 167 3.06 4.96 -22.35
C SER A 167 3.85 4.86 -23.67
N GLY A 168 4.33 3.66 -23.97
CA GLY A 168 4.93 3.32 -25.27
C GLY A 168 6.40 3.74 -25.39
N ALA A 169 6.95 3.65 -26.61
CA ALA A 169 8.41 3.74 -26.85
C ALA A 169 9.05 5.12 -26.60
N ALA A 170 8.27 6.15 -26.26
CA ALA A 170 8.76 7.50 -25.95
C ALA A 170 7.76 8.22 -25.02
N PRO A 171 7.61 7.78 -23.76
CA PRO A 171 6.60 8.30 -22.85
C PRO A 171 7.01 9.69 -22.35
N THR A 172 6.02 10.55 -22.09
CA THR A 172 6.24 11.94 -21.71
C THR A 172 7.01 12.03 -20.39
N GLY A 173 8.12 12.78 -20.40
CA GLY A 173 8.99 12.92 -19.23
C GLY A 173 9.78 11.65 -18.88
N ASN A 174 9.85 10.67 -19.78
CA ASN A 174 10.42 9.32 -19.55
C ASN A 174 9.69 8.51 -18.45
N LEU A 175 8.47 8.89 -18.08
CA LEU A 175 7.64 8.18 -17.12
C LEU A 175 6.65 7.28 -17.88
N ASP A 176 6.97 5.98 -17.98
CA ASP A 176 6.06 4.97 -18.52
C ASP A 176 5.19 4.42 -17.39
N PHE A 177 3.90 4.79 -17.37
CA PHE A 177 2.95 4.32 -16.38
C PHE A 177 2.35 2.94 -16.74
N THR A 178 2.76 2.32 -17.84
CA THR A 178 2.54 0.88 -18.04
C THR A 178 3.49 0.03 -17.18
N ASN A 179 4.54 0.63 -16.61
CA ASN A 179 5.39 0.02 -15.59
C ASN A 179 4.98 0.48 -14.18
N TYR A 180 4.61 -0.46 -13.31
CA TYR A 180 4.28 -0.19 -11.91
C TYR A 180 5.41 0.56 -11.19
N ASP A 181 6.66 0.16 -11.40
CA ASP A 181 7.81 0.70 -10.65
C ASP A 181 8.00 2.20 -10.91
N HIS A 182 7.67 2.68 -12.11
CA HIS A 182 7.69 4.11 -12.41
C HIS A 182 6.56 4.87 -11.71
N VAL A 183 5.36 4.27 -11.61
CA VAL A 183 4.24 4.86 -10.87
C VAL A 183 4.52 4.86 -9.37
N ALA A 184 5.02 3.75 -8.83
CA ALA A 184 5.41 3.59 -7.44
C ALA A 184 6.54 4.57 -7.06
N LEU A 185 7.56 4.73 -7.91
CA LEU A 185 8.62 5.72 -7.71
C LEU A 185 8.08 7.14 -7.60
N VAL A 186 7.19 7.58 -8.50
CA VAL A 186 6.61 8.93 -8.42
C VAL A 186 5.56 9.06 -7.32
N ALA A 187 4.90 7.98 -6.92
CA ALA A 187 4.01 7.96 -5.75
C ALA A 187 4.80 8.14 -4.45
N GLU A 188 5.82 7.32 -4.22
CA GLU A 188 6.67 7.29 -3.02
C GLU A 188 7.41 8.63 -2.82
N ASN A 189 7.99 9.20 -3.88
CA ASN A 189 8.70 10.48 -3.79
C ASN A 189 7.76 11.71 -3.82
N GLY A 190 6.45 11.50 -3.87
CA GLY A 190 5.41 12.55 -3.87
C GLY A 190 5.19 13.26 -5.21
N ALA A 191 5.99 13.01 -6.25
CA ALA A 191 5.85 13.68 -7.54
C ALA A 191 4.54 13.36 -8.28
N LEU A 192 3.91 12.21 -8.03
CA LEU A 192 2.63 11.83 -8.63
C LEU A 192 1.51 12.74 -8.11
N LEU A 193 1.32 12.76 -6.78
CA LEU A 193 0.32 13.63 -6.16
C LEU A 193 0.66 15.11 -6.38
N GLY A 194 1.94 15.49 -6.25
CA GLY A 194 2.38 16.85 -6.52
C GLY A 194 2.08 17.32 -7.96
N ALA A 195 2.30 16.47 -8.96
CA ALA A 195 1.94 16.79 -10.35
C ALA A 195 0.42 16.85 -10.58
N LEU A 196 -0.34 15.95 -9.96
CA LEU A 196 -1.81 15.84 -10.14
C LEU A 196 -2.60 16.93 -9.38
N HIS A 197 -2.10 17.40 -8.24
CA HIS A 197 -2.64 18.54 -7.47
C HIS A 197 -2.11 19.90 -7.95
N HIS A 198 -1.23 19.92 -8.96
CA HIS A 198 -0.61 21.12 -9.54
C HIS A 198 0.27 21.89 -8.54
N GLU A 199 1.04 21.13 -7.75
CA GLU A 199 1.86 21.63 -6.66
C GLU A 199 3.08 22.47 -7.08
N THR A 200 3.40 23.49 -6.28
CA THR A 200 4.46 24.46 -6.58
C THR A 200 5.82 23.79 -6.50
N GLY A 201 6.45 23.60 -7.66
CA GLY A 201 7.73 22.88 -7.80
C GLY A 201 7.61 21.60 -8.61
N TYR A 202 6.40 21.11 -8.86
CA TYR A 202 6.11 20.00 -9.77
C TYR A 202 5.64 20.52 -11.12
N VAL A 203 5.70 19.67 -12.15
CA VAL A 203 5.15 19.99 -13.48
C VAL A 203 3.66 19.61 -13.47
N PRO A 204 2.72 20.55 -13.64
CA PRO A 204 1.28 20.23 -13.60
C PRO A 204 0.87 19.19 -14.63
N MET A 205 0.11 18.19 -14.19
CA MET A 205 -0.45 17.13 -15.04
C MET A 205 -1.97 16.97 -14.82
N PRO A 206 -2.75 16.73 -15.88
CA PRO A 206 -2.38 16.72 -17.30
C PRO A 206 -1.89 18.08 -17.78
N LYS A 207 -0.85 18.07 -18.62
CA LYS A 207 -0.19 19.30 -19.08
C LYS A 207 -1.16 20.21 -19.84
N ASP A 208 -1.18 21.49 -19.46
CA ASP A 208 -2.07 22.53 -20.00
C ASP A 208 -3.58 22.22 -19.83
N GLY A 209 -3.93 21.25 -18.97
CA GLY A 209 -5.30 20.85 -18.63
C GLY A 209 -5.72 21.23 -17.21
N ASN A 210 -6.96 20.91 -16.85
CA ASN A 210 -7.42 20.97 -15.46
C ASN A 210 -6.90 19.75 -14.67
N MET A 211 -6.88 19.85 -13.34
CA MET A 211 -6.70 18.68 -12.45
C MET A 211 -7.72 17.57 -12.75
N LEU A 212 -7.38 16.35 -12.34
CA LEU A 212 -8.34 15.23 -12.32
C LEU A 212 -9.54 15.56 -11.41
N ASP A 213 -10.67 14.88 -11.62
CA ASP A 213 -11.81 14.96 -10.71
C ASP A 213 -11.45 14.50 -9.29
N ASP A 214 -12.15 15.08 -8.31
CA ASP A 214 -11.94 14.87 -6.88
C ASP A 214 -12.01 13.40 -6.48
N CYS A 215 -12.86 12.60 -7.14
CA CYS A 215 -12.95 11.14 -6.95
C CYS A 215 -11.61 10.46 -7.29
N SER A 216 -11.08 10.72 -8.48
CA SER A 216 -9.85 10.10 -8.97
C SER A 216 -8.62 10.56 -8.18
N LEU A 217 -8.56 11.84 -7.79
CA LEU A 217 -7.53 12.35 -6.89
C LEU A 217 -7.63 11.71 -5.51
N THR A 218 -8.83 11.53 -4.98
CA THR A 218 -9.07 10.86 -3.69
C THR A 218 -8.65 9.39 -3.75
N GLN A 219 -8.99 8.65 -4.82
CA GLN A 219 -8.63 7.24 -4.97
C GLN A 219 -7.11 7.05 -5.16
N ILE A 220 -6.45 7.88 -5.99
CA ILE A 220 -4.97 7.86 -6.08
C ILE A 220 -4.36 8.26 -4.72
N GLY A 221 -4.88 9.29 -4.05
CA GLY A 221 -4.39 9.73 -2.74
C GLY A 221 -4.56 8.69 -1.63
N ILE A 222 -5.66 7.95 -1.62
CA ILE A 222 -5.88 6.80 -0.71
C ILE A 222 -4.86 5.71 -1.02
N TRP A 223 -4.68 5.33 -2.29
CA TRP A 223 -3.67 4.36 -2.67
C TRP A 223 -2.25 4.79 -2.27
N VAL A 224 -1.84 6.04 -2.52
CA VAL A 224 -0.51 6.56 -2.14
C VAL A 224 -0.35 6.69 -0.60
N ARG A 225 -1.44 6.83 0.15
CA ARG A 225 -1.41 6.88 1.62
C ARG A 225 -1.37 5.50 2.27
N ASP A 226 -2.18 4.57 1.76
CA ASP A 226 -2.42 3.26 2.38
C ASP A 226 -1.48 2.19 1.82
N THR A 227 -0.88 2.41 0.65
CA THR A 227 0.22 1.56 0.14
C THR A 227 1.50 1.91 0.87
N THR A 228 1.97 0.98 1.69
CA THR A 228 3.34 1.00 2.21
C THR A 228 4.32 0.73 1.07
N PHE A 229 4.86 1.78 0.47
CA PHE A 229 5.88 1.63 -0.58
C PHE A 229 7.19 0.98 -0.06
N THR A 230 7.35 0.86 1.27
CA THR A 230 8.12 -0.20 1.96
C THR A 230 7.53 -0.50 3.36
N ASP A 231 7.65 -1.75 3.87
CA ASP A 231 6.94 -2.30 5.06
C ASP A 231 7.66 -2.06 6.42
N PRO A 232 6.93 -2.02 7.57
CA PRO A 232 6.97 -3.18 8.48
C PRO A 232 5.67 -3.50 9.28
N GLY A 233 4.99 -4.61 8.99
CA GLY A 233 4.33 -5.42 10.04
C GLY A 233 2.89 -5.94 9.86
N GLY A 234 2.64 -6.78 8.85
CA GLY A 234 1.98 -8.10 9.05
C GLY A 234 0.45 -8.24 9.02
N GLY A 235 -0.05 -8.97 8.01
CA GLY A 235 -1.21 -9.88 8.17
C GLY A 235 -2.31 -9.84 7.10
N ASN A 236 -2.05 -10.43 5.93
CA ASN A 236 -3.01 -10.95 4.94
C ASN A 236 -4.19 -10.07 4.47
N GLU A 237 -3.99 -9.32 3.39
CA GLU A 237 -4.77 -9.45 2.14
C GLU A 237 -3.81 -9.11 0.96
N ASP A 238 -2.86 -10.01 0.64
CA ASP A 238 -1.87 -9.85 -0.45
C ASP A 238 -2.27 -10.71 -1.67
N PRO A 239 -3.03 -10.19 -2.64
CA PRO A 239 -3.29 -10.90 -3.90
C PRO A 239 -2.04 -10.86 -4.79
N CYS A 240 -1.65 -12.02 -5.33
CA CYS A 240 -0.56 -12.08 -6.30
C CYS A 240 -0.89 -11.26 -7.55
N ASP A 241 0.04 -10.38 -7.93
CA ASP A 241 -0.06 -9.67 -9.20
C ASP A 241 0.35 -10.64 -10.32
N PRO A 242 -0.54 -10.98 -11.27
CA PRO A 242 -0.21 -11.90 -12.37
C PRO A 242 0.84 -11.35 -13.32
N ASP A 243 1.12 -10.04 -13.26
CA ASP A 243 2.19 -9.39 -13.99
C ASP A 243 3.49 -9.22 -13.18
N THR A 244 3.54 -9.57 -11.90
CA THR A 244 4.81 -9.66 -11.14
C THR A 244 5.41 -11.05 -11.24
N VAL A 245 6.71 -11.12 -11.55
CA VAL A 245 7.48 -12.37 -11.41
C VAL A 245 8.01 -12.44 -9.98
N TYR A 246 7.71 -13.53 -9.28
CA TYR A 246 8.08 -13.70 -7.88
C TYR A 246 9.29 -14.62 -7.75
N PHE A 247 10.40 -14.08 -7.21
CA PHE A 247 11.68 -14.77 -7.14
C PHE A 247 11.60 -16.13 -6.46
N GLN A 248 11.00 -16.18 -5.25
CA GLN A 248 10.89 -17.40 -4.46
C GLN A 248 10.00 -18.46 -5.13
N ASN A 249 9.02 -18.03 -5.93
CA ASN A 249 8.05 -18.91 -6.58
C ASN A 249 8.52 -19.40 -7.95
N GLU A 250 9.20 -18.57 -8.74
CA GLU A 250 9.41 -18.81 -10.18
C GLU A 250 10.88 -18.83 -10.60
N ILE A 251 11.74 -18.01 -9.98
CA ILE A 251 13.13 -17.84 -10.41
C ILE A 251 14.06 -18.77 -9.64
N LEU A 252 13.92 -18.83 -8.31
CA LEU A 252 14.75 -19.70 -7.49
C LEU A 252 14.57 -21.18 -7.83
N PRO A 253 13.35 -21.74 -8.00
CA PRO A 253 13.17 -23.12 -8.43
C PRO A 253 13.77 -23.40 -9.82
N LEU A 254 13.67 -22.43 -10.74
CA LEU A 254 14.24 -22.51 -12.08
C LEU A 254 15.77 -22.54 -12.07
N ILE A 255 16.42 -21.67 -11.30
CA ILE A 255 17.89 -21.64 -11.16
C ILE A 255 18.40 -22.89 -10.43
N ILE A 256 17.72 -23.35 -9.37
CA ILE A 256 18.14 -24.57 -8.64
C ILE A 256 18.01 -25.82 -9.52
N SER A 257 16.90 -25.97 -10.24
CA SER A 257 16.68 -27.14 -11.11
C SER A 257 17.57 -27.19 -12.36
N THR A 258 18.12 -26.05 -12.79
CA THR A 258 18.82 -25.94 -14.08
C THR A 258 20.31 -25.63 -13.95
N CYS A 259 20.70 -24.82 -12.96
CA CYS A 259 22.06 -24.27 -12.82
C CYS A 259 22.76 -24.79 -11.56
N ALA A 260 22.10 -24.74 -10.40
CA ALA A 260 22.66 -25.19 -9.12
C ALA A 260 22.48 -26.71 -8.89
N THR A 261 22.75 -27.49 -9.94
CA THR A 261 22.73 -28.96 -9.90
C THR A 261 24.09 -29.51 -9.47
N THR A 262 24.12 -30.74 -8.93
CA THR A 262 25.34 -31.30 -8.32
C THR A 262 26.51 -31.43 -9.30
N GLY A 263 27.59 -30.69 -9.03
CA GLY A 263 28.77 -30.59 -9.88
C GLY A 263 28.78 -29.38 -10.82
N CYS A 264 27.77 -28.50 -10.72
CA CYS A 264 27.71 -27.20 -11.38
C CYS A 264 27.75 -26.10 -10.29
N HIS A 265 26.71 -25.25 -10.19
CA HIS A 265 26.70 -24.09 -9.30
C HIS A 265 26.11 -24.38 -7.90
N ASP A 266 26.23 -25.62 -7.42
CA ASP A 266 25.56 -26.09 -6.18
C ASP A 266 26.38 -25.90 -4.90
N GLN A 267 27.71 -25.81 -4.99
CA GLN A 267 28.64 -25.73 -3.86
C GLN A 267 29.92 -24.97 -4.27
N LEU A 268 30.62 -24.33 -3.32
CA LEU A 268 31.93 -23.68 -3.53
C LEU A 268 33.09 -24.70 -3.69
N THR A 269 32.96 -25.63 -4.63
CA THR A 269 33.94 -26.70 -4.89
C THR A 269 34.12 -26.98 -6.38
N GLY A 270 34.83 -26.10 -7.09
CA GLY A 270 35.17 -26.25 -8.51
C GLY A 270 36.09 -25.11 -9.00
N GLU A 271 36.66 -25.23 -10.20
CA GLU A 271 37.60 -24.24 -10.77
C GLU A 271 36.94 -22.92 -11.22
N GLN A 272 35.62 -22.79 -11.07
CA GLN A 272 34.86 -21.57 -11.32
C GLN A 272 34.02 -21.24 -10.07
N GLU A 273 34.36 -20.13 -9.41
CA GLU A 273 33.84 -19.74 -8.09
C GLU A 273 32.44 -19.10 -8.18
N VAL A 274 31.45 -19.83 -8.71
CA VAL A 274 30.08 -19.34 -8.97
C VAL A 274 29.04 -20.20 -8.24
N LEU A 275 28.39 -19.64 -7.22
CA LEU A 275 27.36 -20.28 -6.39
C LEU A 275 25.98 -19.68 -6.72
N LEU A 276 24.96 -20.50 -6.99
CA LEU A 276 23.62 -20.01 -7.41
C LEU A 276 22.47 -20.68 -6.62
N VAL A 277 22.65 -20.87 -5.32
CA VAL A 277 21.72 -21.67 -4.48
C VAL A 277 20.64 -20.86 -3.76
N ASP A 278 20.88 -19.57 -3.54
CA ASP A 278 20.00 -18.66 -2.82
C ASP A 278 20.02 -17.26 -3.44
N TYR A 279 19.13 -16.38 -2.99
CA TYR A 279 19.05 -15.01 -3.51
C TYR A 279 20.38 -14.26 -3.46
N ALA A 280 21.09 -14.30 -2.34
CA ALA A 280 22.31 -13.53 -2.15
C ALA A 280 23.42 -13.99 -3.12
N SER A 281 23.61 -15.30 -3.21
CA SER A 281 24.57 -15.92 -4.12
C SER A 281 24.18 -15.74 -5.60
N ILE A 282 22.90 -15.78 -5.95
CA ILE A 282 22.41 -15.50 -7.30
C ILE A 282 22.68 -14.04 -7.72
N ILE A 283 22.44 -13.07 -6.83
CA ILE A 283 22.76 -11.66 -7.11
C ILE A 283 24.28 -11.44 -7.21
N GLU A 284 25.07 -11.99 -6.29
CA GLU A 284 26.53 -11.80 -6.23
C GLU A 284 27.28 -12.51 -7.36
N TYR A 285 27.06 -13.82 -7.54
CA TYR A 285 27.81 -14.66 -8.48
C TYR A 285 27.17 -14.76 -9.87
N GLY A 286 25.88 -14.42 -10.00
CA GLY A 286 25.22 -14.21 -11.29
C GLY A 286 25.38 -12.78 -11.83
N ASP A 287 26.11 -11.93 -11.09
CA ASP A 287 26.30 -10.48 -11.26
C ASP A 287 25.04 -9.74 -11.76
N ILE A 288 23.90 -10.01 -11.11
CA ILE A 288 22.59 -9.48 -11.51
C ILE A 288 22.56 -7.96 -11.30
N LYS A 289 22.18 -7.23 -12.35
CA LYS A 289 21.92 -5.79 -12.31
C LYS A 289 20.41 -5.57 -12.30
N PRO A 290 19.79 -5.18 -11.16
CA PRO A 290 18.40 -4.74 -11.12
C PRO A 290 18.07 -3.76 -12.25
N PHE A 291 16.92 -3.98 -12.89
CA PHE A 291 16.41 -3.23 -14.04
C PHE A 291 17.22 -3.34 -15.34
N ASP A 292 18.32 -4.11 -15.39
CA ASP A 292 19.20 -4.21 -16.56
C ASP A 292 19.63 -5.67 -16.86
N PRO A 293 18.80 -6.44 -17.57
CA PRO A 293 19.17 -7.76 -18.05
C PRO A 293 20.38 -7.72 -19.01
N GLY A 294 20.60 -6.60 -19.71
CA GLY A 294 21.64 -6.47 -20.73
C GLY A 294 23.06 -6.40 -20.17
N ASN A 295 23.22 -6.06 -18.88
CA ASN A 295 24.49 -6.03 -18.17
C ASN A 295 24.56 -7.04 -17.00
N SER A 296 23.66 -8.04 -16.99
CA SER A 296 23.62 -9.10 -15.97
C SER A 296 24.28 -10.38 -16.50
N ASP A 297 25.42 -10.80 -15.92
CA ASP A 297 26.23 -11.94 -16.41
C ASP A 297 25.40 -13.24 -16.55
N LEU A 298 24.56 -13.56 -15.56
CA LEU A 298 23.68 -14.73 -15.64
C LEU A 298 22.72 -14.66 -16.83
N TYR A 299 22.21 -13.47 -17.15
CA TYR A 299 21.30 -13.28 -18.27
C TYR A 299 22.03 -13.35 -19.62
N GLU A 300 23.24 -12.78 -19.72
CA GLU A 300 24.14 -12.98 -20.87
C GLU A 300 24.36 -14.48 -21.09
N LYS A 301 24.83 -15.21 -20.07
CA LYS A 301 25.18 -16.62 -20.20
C LYS A 301 24.00 -17.53 -20.56
N ILE A 302 22.78 -17.27 -20.10
CA ILE A 302 21.60 -18.03 -20.58
C ILE A 302 21.09 -17.58 -21.95
N THR A 303 21.52 -16.42 -22.48
CA THR A 303 21.11 -15.95 -23.82
C THR A 303 22.15 -16.16 -24.91
N ASP A 304 23.40 -16.48 -24.55
CA ASP A 304 24.48 -16.75 -25.49
C ASP A 304 24.16 -17.90 -26.49
N ASP A 305 24.60 -17.71 -27.72
CA ASP A 305 24.45 -18.64 -28.85
C ASP A 305 25.66 -19.58 -28.98
N ASP A 306 26.83 -19.21 -28.44
CA ASP A 306 28.03 -20.05 -28.49
C ASP A 306 27.89 -21.26 -27.53
N PRO A 307 28.00 -22.50 -28.01
CA PRO A 307 27.90 -23.70 -27.17
C PRO A 307 28.95 -23.80 -26.06
N ASP A 308 30.11 -23.14 -26.18
CA ASP A 308 31.19 -23.22 -25.19
C ASP A 308 31.03 -22.17 -24.06
N ASP A 309 30.32 -21.06 -24.30
CA ASP A 309 30.11 -19.96 -23.35
C ASP A 309 28.71 -19.97 -22.70
N ARG A 310 27.70 -20.56 -23.34
CA ARG A 310 26.31 -20.52 -22.88
C ARG A 310 25.99 -21.48 -21.72
N MET A 311 25.01 -21.11 -20.92
CA MET A 311 24.51 -21.89 -19.78
C MET A 311 23.04 -22.34 -19.95
N PRO A 312 22.70 -23.58 -19.57
CA PRO A 312 23.60 -24.66 -19.19
C PRO A 312 24.38 -25.20 -20.41
N PRO A 313 25.60 -25.74 -20.20
CA PRO A 313 26.46 -26.17 -21.29
C PRO A 313 25.98 -27.50 -21.91
N PRO A 314 26.32 -27.78 -23.17
CA PRO A 314 26.07 -29.09 -23.79
C PRO A 314 26.65 -30.24 -22.93
N PRO A 315 25.93 -31.37 -22.77
CA PRO A 315 24.78 -31.81 -23.56
C PRO A 315 23.41 -31.35 -23.04
N ALA A 316 23.34 -30.42 -22.07
CA ALA A 316 22.06 -29.89 -21.61
C ALA A 316 21.35 -29.10 -22.72
N ASN A 317 20.01 -29.14 -22.70
CA ASN A 317 19.22 -28.24 -23.54
C ASN A 317 19.29 -26.81 -22.97
N PRO A 318 19.29 -25.77 -23.82
CA PRO A 318 19.20 -24.40 -23.34
C PRO A 318 17.82 -24.16 -22.71
N LEU A 319 17.72 -23.16 -21.83
CA LEU A 319 16.44 -22.71 -21.29
C LEU A 319 15.46 -22.38 -22.42
N SER A 320 14.18 -22.68 -22.20
CA SER A 320 13.11 -22.30 -23.11
C SER A 320 12.98 -20.77 -23.19
N LEU A 321 12.42 -20.26 -24.29
CA LEU A 321 12.16 -18.83 -24.44
C LEU A 321 11.31 -18.28 -23.29
N GLU A 322 10.37 -19.07 -22.77
CA GLU A 322 9.53 -18.70 -21.62
C GLU A 322 10.37 -18.58 -20.34
N GLN A 323 11.22 -19.56 -20.04
CA GLN A 323 12.12 -19.52 -18.87
C GLN A 323 13.09 -18.34 -18.94
N LYS A 324 13.68 -18.08 -20.13
CA LYS A 324 14.51 -16.88 -20.36
C LYS A 324 13.71 -15.60 -20.14
N ASN A 325 12.48 -15.52 -20.66
CA ASN A 325 11.60 -14.37 -20.48
C ASN A 325 11.19 -14.15 -19.02
N LYS A 326 10.99 -15.20 -18.21
CA LYS A 326 10.72 -15.06 -16.77
C LYS A 326 11.92 -14.46 -16.03
N ILE A 327 13.12 -14.98 -16.25
CA ILE A 327 14.37 -14.42 -15.67
C ILE A 327 14.56 -12.97 -16.15
N LYS A 328 14.35 -12.69 -17.44
CA LYS A 328 14.39 -11.33 -18.01
C LYS A 328 13.43 -10.40 -17.28
N LYS A 329 12.15 -10.77 -17.19
CA LYS A 329 11.07 -9.97 -16.59
C LYS A 329 11.32 -9.72 -15.10
N TRP A 330 11.81 -10.71 -14.35
CA TRP A 330 12.23 -10.54 -12.96
C TRP A 330 13.38 -9.51 -12.82
N ILE A 331 14.41 -9.58 -13.68
CA ILE A 331 15.49 -8.58 -13.66
C ILE A 331 14.96 -7.19 -14.05
N GLU A 332 14.09 -7.11 -15.06
CA GLU A 332 13.40 -5.85 -15.46
C GLU A 332 12.53 -5.26 -14.35
N GLN A 333 12.01 -6.09 -13.44
CA GLN A 333 11.25 -5.73 -12.23
C GLN A 333 12.16 -5.53 -11.00
N GLY A 334 13.41 -5.11 -11.21
CA GLY A 334 14.34 -4.79 -10.13
C GLY A 334 14.99 -5.99 -9.43
N ALA A 335 14.85 -7.20 -9.98
CA ALA A 335 15.44 -8.44 -9.44
C ALA A 335 15.11 -8.70 -7.95
N LEU A 336 13.90 -8.35 -7.51
CA LEU A 336 13.50 -8.37 -6.10
C LEU A 336 13.59 -9.78 -5.47
N ASN A 337 13.88 -9.87 -4.17
CA ASN A 337 13.70 -11.09 -3.37
C ASN A 337 12.23 -11.24 -2.92
N ASN A 338 11.30 -11.10 -3.86
CA ASN A 338 9.87 -11.19 -3.59
C ASN A 338 9.38 -12.64 -3.59
N ALA A 339 8.33 -12.89 -2.83
CA ALA A 339 7.53 -14.10 -2.85
C ALA A 339 6.08 -13.69 -3.07
N CYS A 340 5.27 -14.58 -3.62
CA CYS A 340 3.84 -14.49 -3.45
C CYS A 340 3.27 -15.73 -2.79
N GLU A 341 2.40 -15.50 -1.83
CA GLU A 341 1.61 -16.50 -1.16
C GLU A 341 0.15 -16.14 -1.47
N GLU A 342 -0.42 -16.66 -2.57
CA GLU A 342 -1.89 -16.65 -2.71
C GLU A 342 -2.49 -17.30 -1.46
N ASP A 343 -3.64 -16.78 -1.03
CA ASP A 343 -4.37 -17.14 0.19
C ASP A 343 -3.98 -18.49 0.79
N CYS A 344 -3.46 -18.45 2.01
CA CYS A 344 -3.11 -19.63 2.78
C CYS A 344 -4.36 -20.38 3.26
N ASP A 345 -5.12 -20.96 2.33
CA ASP A 345 -6.29 -21.77 2.64
C ASP A 345 -5.82 -23.10 3.23
N THR A 346 -5.87 -23.14 4.57
CA THR A 346 -5.67 -24.31 5.41
C THR A 346 -7.00 -24.99 5.76
N THR A 347 -8.13 -24.49 5.25
CA THR A 347 -9.48 -24.96 5.56
C THR A 347 -10.07 -25.91 4.52
N ASN A 348 -9.63 -25.81 3.25
CA ASN A 348 -10.08 -26.68 2.15
C ASN A 348 -8.89 -27.26 1.36
N VAL A 349 -7.98 -27.93 2.06
CA VAL A 349 -6.80 -28.55 1.45
C VAL A 349 -7.20 -29.78 0.63
N THR A 350 -6.86 -29.78 -0.67
CA THR A 350 -7.12 -30.89 -1.60
C THR A 350 -5.84 -31.34 -2.28
N PHE A 351 -5.76 -32.61 -2.71
CA PHE A 351 -4.59 -33.06 -3.45
C PHE A 351 -4.47 -32.32 -4.79
N SER A 352 -5.54 -32.28 -5.58
CA SER A 352 -5.51 -31.71 -6.92
C SER A 352 -5.40 -30.18 -6.94
N GLY A 353 -6.06 -29.50 -6.00
CA GLY A 353 -6.09 -28.04 -5.92
C GLY A 353 -4.99 -27.40 -5.09
N THR A 354 -4.47 -28.08 -4.06
CA THR A 354 -3.53 -27.48 -3.09
C THR A 354 -2.16 -28.15 -3.11
N ILE A 355 -2.11 -29.48 -2.97
CA ILE A 355 -0.83 -30.20 -2.79
C ILE A 355 -0.09 -30.40 -4.12
N TRP A 356 -0.81 -30.68 -5.20
CA TRP A 356 -0.20 -30.91 -6.51
C TRP A 356 0.56 -29.68 -7.02
N PRO A 357 0.02 -28.44 -7.00
CA PRO A 357 0.78 -27.24 -7.34
C PRO A 357 2.07 -27.07 -6.55
N ILE A 358 2.07 -27.38 -5.24
CA ILE A 358 3.27 -27.30 -4.40
C ILE A 358 4.32 -28.31 -4.87
N VAL A 359 3.93 -29.56 -5.14
CA VAL A 359 4.83 -30.62 -5.64
C VAL A 359 5.36 -30.28 -7.04
N GLU A 360 4.48 -29.83 -7.94
CA GLU A 360 4.80 -29.50 -9.33
C GLU A 360 5.89 -28.41 -9.40
N LEU A 361 5.69 -27.32 -8.64
CA LEU A 361 6.59 -26.17 -8.65
C LEU A 361 7.90 -26.41 -7.88
N ASN A 362 7.84 -27.04 -6.70
CA ASN A 362 8.97 -27.07 -5.76
C ASN A 362 9.74 -28.40 -5.74
N CYS A 363 9.19 -29.47 -6.33
CA CYS A 363 9.79 -30.81 -6.22
C CYS A 363 10.13 -31.45 -7.57
N LEU A 364 9.32 -31.26 -8.62
CA LEU A 364 9.51 -31.98 -9.88
C LEU A 364 10.78 -31.59 -10.65
N GLY A 365 11.36 -30.42 -10.38
CA GLY A 365 12.65 -30.02 -10.97
C GLY A 365 13.80 -31.02 -10.70
N CYS A 366 13.74 -31.76 -9.59
CA CYS A 366 14.72 -32.79 -9.26
C CYS A 366 14.11 -34.20 -9.06
N HIS A 367 12.83 -34.30 -8.70
CA HIS A 367 12.14 -35.57 -8.44
C HIS A 367 11.22 -36.01 -9.60
N SER A 368 11.69 -35.86 -10.84
CA SER A 368 10.98 -36.31 -12.05
C SER A 368 11.93 -36.95 -13.08
N GLY A 369 11.38 -37.35 -14.22
CA GLY A 369 12.16 -37.85 -15.35
C GLY A 369 12.71 -39.28 -15.18
N PRO A 370 13.65 -39.71 -16.04
CA PRO A 370 14.16 -41.09 -16.06
C PRO A 370 15.21 -41.39 -14.98
N GLN A 371 15.77 -40.37 -14.33
CA GLN A 371 16.76 -40.51 -13.25
C GLN A 371 16.46 -39.47 -12.14
N PRO A 372 15.36 -39.63 -11.39
CA PRO A 372 14.98 -38.66 -10.38
C PRO A 372 15.93 -38.72 -9.17
N SER A 373 16.18 -37.55 -8.58
CA SER A 373 17.01 -37.39 -7.39
C SER A 373 16.49 -38.24 -6.22
N GLY A 374 17.40 -38.87 -5.49
CA GLY A 374 17.04 -39.82 -4.42
C GLY A 374 16.45 -41.16 -4.92
N GLY A 375 16.30 -41.35 -6.24
CA GLY A 375 15.83 -42.62 -6.83
C GLY A 375 14.32 -42.84 -6.82
N PHE A 376 13.51 -41.79 -6.61
CA PHE A 376 12.05 -41.85 -6.66
C PHE A 376 11.45 -40.64 -7.37
N SER A 377 10.39 -40.86 -8.16
CA SER A 377 9.61 -39.79 -8.78
C SER A 377 8.57 -39.22 -7.80
N LEU A 378 8.08 -38.02 -8.08
CA LEU A 378 6.90 -37.40 -7.45
C LEU A 378 5.83 -37.00 -8.49
N THR A 379 5.93 -37.49 -9.73
CA THR A 379 5.11 -37.09 -10.90
C THR A 379 3.63 -37.49 -10.87
N ASP A 380 3.13 -38.13 -9.81
CA ASP A 380 1.73 -38.50 -9.65
C ASP A 380 1.35 -38.73 -8.18
N TYR A 381 0.05 -38.72 -7.88
CA TYR A 381 -0.49 -38.98 -6.54
C TYR A 381 0.09 -40.25 -5.89
N SER A 382 0.21 -41.35 -6.62
CA SER A 382 0.65 -42.63 -6.05
C SER A 382 2.13 -42.60 -5.63
N ALA A 383 2.93 -41.77 -6.29
CA ALA A 383 4.32 -41.52 -5.94
C ALA A 383 4.45 -40.55 -4.73
N VAL A 384 3.67 -39.46 -4.71
CA VAL A 384 3.65 -38.48 -3.60
C VAL A 384 3.16 -39.12 -2.30
N VAL A 385 2.04 -39.85 -2.36
CA VAL A 385 1.37 -40.43 -1.18
C VAL A 385 2.23 -41.49 -0.47
N VAL A 386 3.17 -42.13 -1.18
CA VAL A 386 4.15 -43.05 -0.58
C VAL A 386 5.16 -42.30 0.29
N GLN A 387 5.62 -41.11 -0.13
CA GLN A 387 6.54 -40.30 0.68
C GLN A 387 5.83 -39.55 1.81
N ALA A 388 4.56 -39.21 1.62
CA ALA A 388 3.69 -38.70 2.66
C ALA A 388 3.51 -39.71 3.80
N ASN A 389 3.02 -40.92 3.48
CA ASN A 389 2.73 -41.96 4.47
C ASN A 389 3.97 -42.55 5.16
N ASN A 390 5.17 -42.40 4.59
CA ASN A 390 6.42 -42.81 5.24
C ASN A 390 7.13 -41.68 6.02
N GLY A 391 6.49 -40.50 6.12
CA GLY A 391 6.98 -39.33 6.85
C GLY A 391 8.05 -38.52 6.13
N LYS A 392 8.62 -39.00 5.02
CA LYS A 392 9.72 -38.29 4.34
C LYS A 392 9.29 -37.01 3.65
N LEU A 393 8.07 -36.91 3.14
CA LEU A 393 7.60 -35.68 2.50
C LEU A 393 7.61 -34.53 3.52
N PHE A 394 6.85 -34.68 4.61
CA PHE A 394 6.79 -33.66 5.66
C PHE A 394 8.15 -33.41 6.31
N GLY A 395 8.86 -34.47 6.74
CA GLY A 395 10.15 -34.30 7.42
C GLY A 395 11.23 -33.64 6.55
N ALA A 396 11.21 -33.86 5.22
CA ALA A 396 12.14 -33.18 4.32
C ALA A 396 11.78 -31.71 4.09
N VAL A 397 10.50 -31.35 3.91
CA VAL A 397 10.08 -29.95 3.70
C VAL A 397 10.02 -29.12 4.98
N ASN A 398 9.82 -29.75 6.14
CA ASN A 398 9.90 -29.11 7.46
C ASN A 398 11.34 -29.01 8.00
N HIS A 399 12.33 -29.51 7.24
CA HIS A 399 13.75 -29.56 7.61
C HIS A 399 13.99 -30.29 8.95
N ASP A 400 13.21 -31.34 9.22
CA ASP A 400 13.23 -32.08 10.48
C ASP A 400 14.59 -32.80 10.71
N PRO A 401 15.09 -32.86 11.97
CA PRO A 401 16.32 -33.58 12.30
C PRO A 401 16.28 -35.06 11.88
N GLY A 402 17.22 -35.45 10.99
CA GLY A 402 17.35 -36.81 10.47
C GLY A 402 16.80 -37.01 9.06
N PHE A 403 16.14 -35.99 8.49
CA PHE A 403 15.78 -35.94 7.06
C PHE A 403 16.82 -35.14 6.27
N VAL A 404 16.80 -35.27 4.95
CA VAL A 404 17.58 -34.39 4.05
C VAL A 404 16.70 -33.18 3.76
N PRO A 405 17.12 -31.94 4.07
CA PRO A 405 16.34 -30.73 3.81
C PRO A 405 15.98 -30.60 2.33
N MET A 406 14.71 -30.27 2.06
CA MET A 406 14.18 -30.04 0.72
C MET A 406 13.32 -28.76 0.68
N PRO A 407 13.33 -27.99 -0.43
CA PRO A 407 14.09 -28.21 -1.65
C PRO A 407 15.61 -28.10 -1.42
N ARG A 408 16.40 -28.92 -2.12
CA ARG A 408 17.82 -29.07 -1.81
C ARG A 408 18.59 -27.79 -2.13
N ASN A 409 19.38 -27.32 -1.18
CA ASN A 409 20.11 -26.05 -1.22
C ASN A 409 19.23 -24.79 -1.31
N ALA A 410 17.90 -24.92 -1.22
CA ALA A 410 16.97 -23.80 -1.16
C ALA A 410 16.67 -23.42 0.31
N PRO A 411 16.05 -22.24 0.55
CA PRO A 411 15.27 -22.00 1.75
C PRO A 411 14.21 -23.07 1.96
N GLN A 412 13.77 -23.22 3.22
CA GLN A 412 12.61 -24.01 3.59
C GLN A 412 11.36 -23.50 2.85
N LEU A 413 10.39 -24.39 2.55
CA LEU A 413 9.08 -23.94 2.06
C LEU A 413 8.43 -23.02 3.10
N SER A 414 7.52 -22.13 2.67
CA SER A 414 6.80 -21.28 3.62
C SER A 414 6.02 -22.12 4.64
N ASP A 415 5.90 -21.60 5.87
CA ASP A 415 5.14 -22.24 6.95
C ASP A 415 3.72 -22.61 6.49
N CYS A 416 3.10 -21.78 5.64
CA CYS A 416 1.81 -22.06 5.01
C CYS A 416 1.81 -23.36 4.18
N LYS A 417 2.75 -23.50 3.23
CA LYS A 417 2.83 -24.67 2.34
C LYS A 417 3.15 -25.94 3.13
N ILE A 418 3.92 -25.81 4.20
CA ILE A 418 4.21 -26.88 5.16
C ILE A 418 2.95 -27.27 5.92
N ASP A 419 2.16 -26.30 6.40
CA ASP A 419 0.89 -26.56 7.09
C ASP A 419 -0.16 -27.18 6.16
N GLN A 420 -0.26 -26.76 4.89
CA GLN A 420 -1.13 -27.42 3.90
C GLN A 420 -0.71 -28.88 3.67
N ILE A 421 0.59 -29.16 3.50
CA ILE A 421 1.11 -30.53 3.40
C ILE A 421 0.79 -31.33 4.68
N ARG A 422 0.95 -30.72 5.86
CA ARG A 422 0.65 -31.33 7.16
C ARG A 422 -0.83 -31.70 7.28
N ILE A 423 -1.73 -30.78 6.98
CA ILE A 423 -3.19 -30.95 7.06
C ILE A 423 -3.64 -32.06 6.11
N TRP A 424 -3.17 -32.07 4.87
CA TRP A 424 -3.50 -33.14 3.91
C TRP A 424 -3.00 -34.52 4.38
N ILE A 425 -1.84 -34.59 5.06
CA ILE A 425 -1.34 -35.83 5.67
C ILE A 425 -2.20 -36.25 6.86
N GLU A 426 -2.57 -35.31 7.74
CA GLU A 426 -3.44 -35.54 8.91
C GLU A 426 -4.85 -36.02 8.50
N ASP A 427 -5.39 -35.50 7.40
CA ASP A 427 -6.66 -35.92 6.78
C ASP A 427 -6.61 -37.30 6.07
N GLY A 428 -5.46 -37.99 6.14
CA GLY A 428 -5.29 -39.33 5.58
C GLY A 428 -4.92 -39.35 4.09
N THR A 429 -4.35 -38.26 3.57
CA THR A 429 -3.86 -38.12 2.19
C THR A 429 -4.93 -38.36 1.11
N PRO A 430 -6.11 -37.71 1.16
CA PRO A 430 -7.16 -37.91 0.16
C PRO A 430 -6.69 -37.57 -1.26
N ASN A 431 -7.16 -38.32 -2.28
CA ASN A 431 -6.99 -37.98 -3.69
C ASN A 431 -8.25 -37.28 -4.20
N ASN A 432 -8.35 -35.99 -3.89
CA ASN A 432 -9.55 -35.14 -4.09
C ASN A 432 -9.26 -33.90 -4.94
#